data_AF-H6TNR1-F1
#
_entry.id   AF-H6TNR1-F1
#
_cell.length_a   1.000
_cell.length_b   1.000
_cell.length_c   1.000
_cell.angle_alpha   90.00
_cell.angle_beta   90.00
_cell.angle_gamma   90.00
#
_symmetry.space_group_name_H-M   'P 1'
#
loop_
_entity.id
_entity.type
_entity.pdbx_description
1 polymer ?
#
loop_
_entity_poly.entity_id
_entity_poly.type
_entity_poly.pdbx_seq_one_letter_code
_entity_poly.pdbx_strand_id
1 'polypeptide(L)'
;DEALILKRKAEDITSSLNGHCIYLVGMMGSGKTTVGKILSEVLGYSFIDSDKLVEQAVGVPSVAQIFKEYSEAFFRDNESKVLRDLSTMHRLVVATGGGAVIRPVNWKYMKQGMTVWLDVPLEALARRIAAVGTASRPLLHQEPGDPYTKVASSPLNQNDMPYS
;
A
#
# COMPACT_ATOMS: atom_id res chain seq x y z
N ASP A 1 -9.90 17.83 21.15
CA ASP A 1 -8.78 18.04 20.23
C ASP A 1 -8.30 16.68 19.74
N GLU A 2 -8.57 16.35 18.49
CA GLU A 2 -8.26 15.04 17.89
C GLU A 2 -6.75 14.78 17.79
N ALA A 3 -5.95 15.84 17.56
CA ALA A 3 -4.50 15.73 17.47
C ALA A 3 -3.90 15.28 18.80
N LEU A 4 -4.41 15.80 19.92
CA LEU A 4 -3.98 15.41 21.26
C LEU A 4 -4.33 13.95 21.59
N ILE A 5 -5.48 13.46 21.13
CA ILE A 5 -5.90 12.06 21.30
C ILE A 5 -4.97 11.13 20.52
N LEU A 6 -4.66 11.47 19.26
CA LEU A 6 -3.75 10.69 18.43
C LEU A 6 -2.35 10.63 19.03
N LYS A 7 -1.83 11.77 19.53
CA LYS A 7 -0.52 11.82 20.17
C LYS A 7 -0.44 10.92 21.40
N ARG A 8 -1.44 10.96 22.30
CA ARG A 8 -1.47 10.08 23.48
C ARG A 8 -1.52 8.60 23.09
N LYS A 9 -2.36 8.23 22.13
CA LYS A 9 -2.43 6.85 21.62
C LYS A 9 -1.11 6.41 20.99
N ALA A 10 -0.41 7.30 20.29
CA ALA A 10 0.90 7.03 19.72
C ALA A 10 1.95 6.80 20.82
N GLU A 11 1.95 7.63 21.87
CA GLU A 11 2.82 7.47 23.05
C GLU A 11 2.60 6.10 23.72
N ASP A 12 1.34 5.66 23.86
CA ASP A 12 0.98 4.36 24.47
C ASP A 12 1.61 3.16 23.74
N ILE A 13 1.78 3.24 22.42
CA ILE A 13 2.25 2.11 21.59
C ILE A 13 3.72 2.22 21.17
N THR A 14 4.33 3.40 21.26
CA THR A 14 5.67 3.66 20.71
C THR A 14 6.73 2.73 21.32
N SER A 15 6.64 2.47 22.62
CA SER A 15 7.53 1.53 23.32
C SER A 15 7.37 0.10 22.83
N SER A 16 6.13 -0.33 22.55
CA SER A 16 5.85 -1.69 22.07
C SER A 16 6.28 -1.91 20.62
N LEU A 17 6.33 -0.84 19.81
CA LEU A 17 6.79 -0.91 18.43
C LEU A 17 8.29 -1.20 18.32
N ASN A 18 9.12 -0.88 19.32
CA ASN A 18 10.57 -1.16 19.33
C ASN A 18 11.31 -0.73 18.04
N GLY A 19 10.84 0.29 17.34
CA GLY A 19 11.41 0.75 16.08
C GLY A 19 11.13 -0.14 14.87
N HIS A 20 10.26 -1.15 14.97
CA HIS A 20 9.83 -1.95 13.83
C HIS A 20 9.04 -1.11 12.82
N CYS A 21 9.17 -1.45 11.54
CA CYS A 21 8.37 -0.83 10.49
C CYS A 21 6.88 -1.19 10.61
N ILE A 22 6.02 -0.29 10.15
CA ILE A 22 4.58 -0.52 10.02
C ILE A 22 4.24 -0.55 8.53
N TYR A 23 3.65 -1.65 8.06
CA TYR A 23 3.24 -1.84 6.67
C TYR A 23 1.72 -1.67 6.56
N LEU A 24 1.28 -0.66 5.83
CA LEU A 24 -0.13 -0.46 5.52
C LEU A 24 -0.47 -1.18 4.23
N VAL A 25 -1.35 -2.17 4.33
CA VAL A 25 -1.85 -2.95 3.18
C VAL A 25 -3.34 -2.68 2.95
N GLY A 26 -3.82 -3.02 1.76
CA GLY A 26 -5.22 -2.89 1.39
C GLY A 26 -5.39 -2.32 -0.01
N MET A 27 -6.63 -2.28 -0.46
CA MET A 27 -6.96 -1.89 -1.82
C MET A 27 -6.61 -0.43 -2.13
N MET A 28 -6.39 -0.14 -3.40
CA MET A 28 -6.17 1.22 -3.86
C MET A 28 -7.38 2.10 -3.51
N GLY A 29 -7.16 3.31 -2.98
CA GLY A 29 -8.24 4.18 -2.48
C GLY A 29 -8.68 3.88 -1.04
N SER A 30 -8.08 2.88 -0.37
CA SER A 30 -8.36 2.61 1.06
C SER A 30 -7.83 3.69 2.02
N GLY A 31 -6.93 4.55 1.54
CA GLY A 31 -6.40 5.67 2.32
C GLY A 31 -4.99 5.46 2.91
N LYS A 32 -4.27 4.41 2.49
CA LYS A 32 -2.91 4.07 2.97
C LYS A 32 -1.96 5.28 3.03
N THR A 33 -1.88 6.08 1.97
CA THR A 33 -1.00 7.26 1.93
C THR A 33 -1.41 8.31 2.95
N THR A 34 -2.71 8.58 3.09
CA THR A 34 -3.22 9.57 4.05
C THR A 34 -3.01 9.11 5.49
N VAL A 35 -3.45 7.89 5.81
CA VAL A 35 -3.28 7.30 7.14
C VAL A 35 -1.81 7.16 7.50
N GLY A 36 -0.98 6.71 6.55
CA GLY A 36 0.44 6.51 6.76
C GLY A 36 1.21 7.78 7.06
N LYS A 37 0.88 8.90 6.39
CA LYS A 37 1.48 10.21 6.70
C LYS A 37 1.14 10.66 8.11
N ILE A 38 -0.14 10.65 8.48
CA ILE A 38 -0.60 11.03 9.82
C ILE A 38 0.08 10.13 10.87
N LEU A 39 0.09 8.81 10.64
CA LEU A 39 0.68 7.84 11.56
C LEU A 39 2.19 8.07 11.73
N SER A 40 2.90 8.33 10.63
CA SER A 40 4.34 8.60 10.67
C SER A 40 4.67 9.86 11.47
N GLU A 41 3.86 10.91 11.33
CA GLU A 41 4.05 12.17 12.05
C GLU A 41 3.86 11.99 13.55
N VAL A 42 2.76 11.35 13.98
CA VAL A 42 2.47 11.16 15.41
C VAL A 42 3.43 10.20 16.10
N LEU A 43 4.01 9.24 15.37
CA LEU A 43 5.02 8.31 15.88
C LEU A 43 6.46 8.84 15.79
N GLY A 44 6.69 9.93 15.05
CA GLY A 44 8.05 10.38 14.71
C GLY A 44 8.82 9.35 13.88
N TYR A 45 8.14 8.73 12.91
CA TYR A 45 8.66 7.76 11.95
C TYR A 45 8.75 8.43 10.56
N SER A 46 9.50 7.83 9.63
CA SER A 46 9.49 8.29 8.24
C SER A 46 8.39 7.59 7.44
N PHE A 47 7.70 8.34 6.58
CA PHE A 47 6.72 7.76 5.65
C PHE A 47 7.37 7.38 4.32
N ILE A 48 7.05 6.19 3.82
CA ILE A 48 7.47 5.69 2.50
C ILE A 48 6.27 5.15 1.74
N ASP A 49 6.20 5.46 0.45
CA ASP A 49 5.31 4.80 -0.51
C ASP A 49 6.16 3.80 -1.32
N SER A 50 5.85 2.49 -1.21
CA SER A 50 6.67 1.46 -1.86
C SER A 50 6.63 1.55 -3.37
N ASP A 51 5.50 1.97 -3.96
CA ASP A 51 5.36 2.09 -5.41
C ASP A 51 6.30 3.19 -5.93
N LYS A 52 6.48 4.27 -5.17
CA LYS A 52 7.45 5.33 -5.48
C LYS A 52 8.89 4.85 -5.44
N LEU A 53 9.24 3.96 -4.51
CA LEU A 53 10.57 3.36 -4.50
C LEU A 53 10.80 2.42 -5.68
N VAL A 54 9.77 1.67 -6.10
CA VAL A 54 9.86 0.84 -7.31
C VAL A 54 10.06 1.70 -8.55
N GLU A 55 9.30 2.79 -8.71
CA GLU A 55 9.48 3.77 -9.79
C GLU A 55 10.91 4.32 -9.85
N GLN A 56 11.46 4.73 -8.70
CA GLN A 56 12.82 5.23 -8.58
C GLN A 56 13.87 4.17 -8.90
N ALA A 57 13.69 2.94 -8.41
CA ALA A 57 14.64 1.85 -8.65
C ALA A 57 14.68 1.41 -10.12
N VAL A 58 13.54 1.45 -10.81
CA VAL A 58 13.45 1.12 -12.24
C VAL A 58 13.87 2.31 -13.12
N GLY A 59 13.80 3.55 -12.60
CA GLY A 59 14.17 4.76 -13.32
C GLY A 59 13.08 5.27 -14.27
N VAL A 60 11.80 5.04 -13.93
CA VAL A 60 10.65 5.49 -14.73
C VAL A 60 9.70 6.36 -13.90
N PRO A 61 8.92 7.27 -14.53
CA PRO A 61 8.17 8.27 -13.80
C PRO A 61 6.89 7.74 -13.11
N SER A 62 6.44 6.54 -13.47
CA SER A 62 5.25 5.95 -12.86
C SER A 62 5.22 4.42 -12.96
N VAL A 63 4.53 3.78 -12.02
CA VAL A 63 4.16 2.36 -12.13
C VAL A 63 3.44 2.09 -13.45
N ALA A 64 2.64 3.03 -13.94
CA ALA A 64 1.98 2.90 -15.23
C ALA A 64 2.92 2.75 -16.42
N GLN A 65 4.05 3.45 -16.38
CA GLN A 65 5.09 3.29 -17.36
C GLN A 65 5.74 1.90 -17.26
N ILE A 66 5.94 1.38 -16.04
CA ILE A 66 6.50 0.02 -15.85
C ILE A 66 5.62 -1.02 -16.54
N PHE A 67 4.30 -0.98 -16.32
CA PHE A 67 3.39 -1.93 -16.96
C PHE A 67 3.31 -1.77 -18.48
N LYS A 68 3.51 -0.55 -19.00
CA LYS A 68 3.48 -0.27 -20.44
C LYS A 68 4.75 -0.70 -21.16
N GLU A 69 5.91 -0.45 -20.58
CA GLU A 69 7.23 -0.70 -21.19
C GLU A 69 7.79 -2.08 -20.85
N TYR A 70 7.39 -2.63 -19.71
CA TYR A 70 7.83 -3.93 -19.20
C TYR A 70 6.64 -4.87 -19.03
N SER A 71 6.60 -5.62 -17.93
CA SER A 71 5.53 -6.57 -17.63
C SER A 71 5.10 -6.47 -16.17
N GLU A 72 3.94 -7.03 -15.85
CA GLU A 72 3.52 -7.17 -14.45
C GLU A 72 4.53 -8.00 -13.65
N ALA A 73 5.04 -9.10 -14.21
CA ALA A 73 6.01 -9.94 -13.53
C ALA A 73 7.27 -9.13 -13.14
N PHE A 74 7.75 -8.28 -14.04
CA PHE A 74 8.87 -7.37 -13.77
C PHE A 74 8.56 -6.38 -12.65
N PHE A 75 7.36 -5.77 -12.65
CA PHE A 75 6.93 -4.91 -11.54
C PHE A 75 6.92 -5.66 -10.21
N ARG A 76 6.32 -6.86 -10.18
CA ARG A 76 6.21 -7.68 -8.97
C ARG A 76 7.56 -8.16 -8.43
N ASP A 77 8.52 -8.42 -9.30
CA ASP A 77 9.89 -8.75 -8.90
C ASP A 77 10.56 -7.57 -8.20
N ASN A 78 10.39 -6.35 -8.73
CA ASN A 78 10.94 -5.14 -8.12
C ASN A 78 10.18 -4.73 -6.84
N GLU A 79 8.85 -4.90 -6.79
CA GLU A 79 8.05 -4.74 -5.58
C GLU A 79 8.57 -5.64 -4.44
N SER A 80 8.89 -6.90 -4.76
CA SER A 80 9.44 -7.85 -3.79
C SER A 80 10.84 -7.43 -3.28
N LYS A 81 11.70 -6.89 -4.17
CA LYS A 81 13.03 -6.39 -3.80
C LYS A 81 12.94 -5.16 -2.90
N VAL A 82 12.09 -4.19 -3.24
CA VAL A 82 11.86 -2.99 -2.43
C VAL A 82 11.35 -3.36 -1.04
N LEU A 83 10.39 -4.29 -0.93
CA LEU A 83 9.89 -4.73 0.37
C LEU A 83 10.95 -5.46 1.21
N ARG A 84 11.83 -6.25 0.58
CA ARG A 84 12.99 -6.84 1.25
C ARG A 84 13.91 -5.77 1.82
N ASP A 85 14.26 -4.77 1.02
CA ASP A 85 15.21 -3.74 1.43
C ASP A 85 14.59 -2.89 2.56
N LEU A 86 13.29 -2.56 2.47
CA LEU A 86 12.54 -1.88 3.53
C LEU A 86 12.42 -2.69 4.83
N SER A 87 12.41 -4.03 4.76
CA SER A 87 12.32 -4.86 5.98
C SER A 87 13.58 -4.87 6.80
N THR A 88 14.71 -4.45 6.23
CA THR A 88 15.97 -4.23 6.96
C THR A 88 16.08 -2.85 7.58
N MET A 89 15.11 -1.97 7.34
CA MET A 89 15.07 -0.61 7.90
C MET A 89 14.26 -0.58 9.20
N HIS A 90 14.32 0.56 9.88
CA HIS A 90 13.62 0.79 11.14
C HIS A 90 12.86 2.11 11.10
N ARG A 91 11.84 2.22 11.95
CA ARG A 91 11.05 3.43 12.16
C ARG A 91 10.42 4.00 10.87
N LEU A 92 9.91 3.11 10.03
CA LEU A 92 9.17 3.48 8.82
C LEU A 92 7.68 3.16 8.94
N VAL A 93 6.86 4.01 8.36
CA VAL A 93 5.47 3.68 7.98
C VAL A 93 5.44 3.56 6.46
N VAL A 94 5.19 2.35 5.98
CA VAL A 94 5.23 1.98 4.57
C VAL A 94 3.81 1.82 4.04
N ALA A 95 3.38 2.69 3.14
CA ALA A 95 2.20 2.43 2.31
C ALA A 95 2.60 1.50 1.17
N THR A 96 2.02 0.29 1.11
CA THR A 96 2.33 -0.67 0.04
C THR A 96 1.44 -0.44 -1.19
N GLY A 97 1.89 -0.93 -2.34
CA GLY A 97 1.01 -1.15 -3.48
C GLY A 97 -0.14 -2.11 -3.12
N GLY A 98 -1.29 -2.00 -3.81
CA GLY A 98 -2.44 -2.87 -3.55
C GLY A 98 -2.13 -4.36 -3.78
N GLY A 99 -1.22 -4.64 -4.71
CA GLY A 99 -0.80 -6.00 -5.06
C GLY A 99 0.31 -6.60 -4.20
N ALA A 100 0.84 -5.86 -3.22
CA ALA A 100 1.96 -6.31 -2.40
C ALA A 100 1.68 -7.60 -1.64
N VAL A 101 0.41 -7.92 -1.37
CA VAL A 101 -0.02 -9.12 -0.64
C VAL A 101 -0.14 -10.37 -1.52
N ILE A 102 -0.08 -10.24 -2.85
CA ILE A 102 -0.27 -11.35 -3.80
C ILE A 102 0.87 -12.37 -3.68
N ARG A 103 2.11 -11.91 -3.57
CA ARG A 103 3.28 -12.80 -3.52
C ARG A 103 3.58 -13.23 -2.08
N PRO A 104 3.63 -14.54 -1.79
CA PRO A 104 3.96 -15.05 -0.45
C PRO A 104 5.31 -14.57 0.10
N VAL A 105 6.28 -14.27 -0.76
CA VAL A 105 7.60 -13.77 -0.33
C VAL A 105 7.50 -12.40 0.35
N ASN A 106 6.58 -11.54 -0.08
CA ASN A 106 6.42 -10.19 0.46
C ASN A 106 5.99 -10.23 1.93
N TRP A 107 5.21 -11.24 2.29
CA TRP A 107 4.82 -11.48 3.67
C TRP A 107 5.98 -11.82 4.58
N LYS A 108 7.02 -12.51 4.07
CA LYS A 108 8.22 -12.78 4.85
C LYS A 108 8.94 -11.50 5.25
N TYR A 109 8.82 -10.44 4.45
CA TYR A 109 9.39 -9.13 4.72
C TYR A 109 8.46 -8.29 5.60
N MET A 110 7.17 -8.19 5.24
CA MET A 110 6.21 -7.37 5.99
C MET A 110 5.96 -7.90 7.42
N LYS A 111 6.05 -9.21 7.66
CA LYS A 111 5.92 -9.82 8.99
C LYS A 111 7.15 -9.61 9.90
N GLN A 112 8.24 -9.02 9.41
CA GLN A 112 9.34 -8.55 10.26
C GLN A 112 8.98 -7.26 10.99
N GLY A 113 7.95 -6.54 10.51
CA GLY A 113 7.32 -5.43 11.21
C GLY A 113 5.85 -5.71 11.53
N MET A 114 5.09 -4.65 11.76
CA MET A 114 3.66 -4.72 12.00
C MET A 114 2.89 -4.46 10.69
N THR A 115 2.11 -5.43 10.24
CA THR A 115 1.25 -5.26 9.05
C THR A 115 -0.16 -4.88 9.48
N VAL A 116 -0.68 -3.77 8.95
CA VAL A 116 -2.02 -3.24 9.25
C VAL A 116 -2.83 -3.17 7.96
N TRP A 117 -3.96 -3.86 7.94
CA TRP A 117 -4.88 -3.82 6.80
C TRP A 117 -5.91 -2.71 6.98
N LEU A 118 -5.96 -1.80 5.99
CA LEU A 118 -7.04 -0.84 5.87
C LEU A 118 -8.18 -1.47 5.08
N ASP A 119 -9.07 -2.14 5.82
CA ASP A 119 -10.27 -2.75 5.28
C ASP A 119 -11.35 -1.70 5.00
N VAL A 120 -11.65 -1.50 3.71
CA VAL A 120 -12.61 -0.50 3.25
C VAL A 120 -13.56 -1.20 2.27
N PRO A 121 -14.89 -1.11 2.47
CA PRO A 121 -15.86 -1.74 1.58
C PRO A 121 -15.67 -1.36 0.11
N LEU A 122 -15.85 -2.31 -0.80
CA LEU A 122 -15.64 -2.12 -2.24
C LEU A 122 -16.49 -0.97 -2.79
N GLU A 123 -17.70 -0.76 -2.29
CA GLU A 123 -18.59 0.32 -2.71
C GLU A 123 -18.01 1.69 -2.36
N ALA A 124 -17.41 1.82 -1.18
CA ALA A 124 -16.73 3.04 -0.77
C ALA A 124 -15.47 3.28 -1.61
N LEU A 125 -14.73 2.23 -1.94
CA LEU A 125 -13.56 2.31 -2.82
C LEU A 125 -13.95 2.76 -4.23
N ALA A 126 -14.98 2.15 -4.83
CA ALA A 126 -15.47 2.48 -6.17
C ALA A 126 -15.86 3.96 -6.27
N ARG A 127 -16.62 4.48 -5.29
CA ARG A 127 -16.99 5.90 -5.21
C ARG A 127 -15.76 6.83 -5.15
N ARG A 128 -14.77 6.48 -4.32
CA ARG A 128 -13.52 7.26 -4.20
C ARG A 128 -12.71 7.26 -5.49
N ILE A 129 -12.63 6.13 -6.19
CA ILE A 129 -11.90 5.99 -7.44
C ILE A 129 -12.59 6.79 -8.55
N ALA A 130 -13.92 6.73 -8.64
CA ALA A 130 -14.71 7.48 -9.61
C ALA A 130 -14.53 9.01 -9.47
N ALA A 131 -14.39 9.52 -8.24
CA ALA A 131 -14.18 10.95 -7.99
C ALA A 131 -12.79 11.47 -8.38
N VAL A 132 -11.76 10.62 -8.33
CA VAL A 132 -10.34 11.02 -8.55
C VAL A 132 -9.84 10.69 -9.96
N GLY A 133 -10.50 9.76 -10.66
CA GLY A 133 -10.12 9.30 -12.01
C GLY A 133 -9.06 8.19 -12.01
N THR A 134 -8.93 7.50 -13.15
CA THR A 134 -8.08 6.30 -13.31
C THR A 134 -6.73 6.55 -13.99
N ALA A 135 -6.37 7.80 -14.31
CA ALA A 135 -5.25 8.14 -15.18
C ALA A 135 -3.88 7.56 -14.74
N SER A 136 -3.67 7.33 -13.45
CA SER A 136 -2.43 6.72 -12.89
C SER A 136 -2.50 5.20 -12.70
N ARG A 137 -3.51 4.51 -13.25
CA ARG A 137 -3.92 3.15 -12.83
C ARG A 137 -4.09 2.21 -14.03
N PRO A 138 -3.01 1.57 -14.50
CA PRO A 138 -3.02 0.72 -15.70
C PRO A 138 -3.92 -0.50 -15.57
N LEU A 139 -3.93 -1.13 -14.38
CA LEU A 139 -4.70 -2.34 -14.13
C LEU A 139 -6.23 -2.11 -14.15
N LEU A 140 -6.69 -0.86 -14.12
CA LEU A 140 -8.11 -0.49 -14.28
C LEU A 140 -8.49 -0.09 -15.72
N HIS A 141 -7.52 -0.06 -16.64
CA HIS A 141 -7.76 0.33 -18.04
C HIS A 141 -8.04 -0.85 -18.96
N GLN A 142 -7.77 -2.09 -18.55
CA GLN A 142 -7.81 -3.24 -19.46
C GLN A 142 -9.19 -3.88 -19.66
N GLU A 143 -10.24 -3.47 -18.94
CA GLU A 143 -11.60 -3.96 -19.20
C GLU A 143 -12.63 -2.82 -19.34
N PRO A 144 -13.51 -2.86 -20.37
CA PRO A 144 -14.67 -1.99 -20.45
C PRO A 144 -15.69 -2.42 -19.39
N GLY A 145 -16.03 -1.54 -18.45
CA GLY A 145 -16.97 -1.85 -17.36
C GLY A 145 -17.10 -0.73 -16.33
N ASP A 146 -18.14 -0.80 -15.52
CA ASP A 146 -18.40 0.10 -14.39
C ASP A 146 -17.22 0.02 -13.36
N PRO A 147 -16.79 1.14 -12.76
CA PRO A 147 -15.91 1.16 -11.58
C PRO A 147 -16.14 0.02 -10.56
N TYR A 148 -17.39 -0.39 -10.31
CA TYR A 148 -17.71 -1.53 -9.44
C TYR A 148 -17.16 -2.86 -9.98
N THR A 149 -17.41 -3.16 -11.26
CA THR A 149 -16.85 -4.35 -11.93
C THR A 149 -15.33 -4.32 -11.94
N LYS A 150 -14.69 -3.16 -12.10
CA LYS A 150 -13.21 -3.03 -12.12
C LYS A 150 -12.55 -3.28 -10.76
N VAL A 151 -13.24 -2.94 -9.67
CA VAL A 151 -12.77 -3.22 -8.30
C VAL A 151 -13.01 -4.69 -7.95
N ALA A 152 -14.12 -5.26 -8.41
CA ALA A 152 -14.50 -6.66 -8.17
C ALA A 152 -13.72 -7.69 -9.03
N SER A 153 -13.33 -7.36 -10.26
CA SER A 153 -12.54 -8.22 -11.16
C SER A 153 -11.03 -8.10 -10.97
N SER A 154 -10.59 -7.21 -10.06
CA SER A 154 -9.18 -7.15 -9.66
C SER A 154 -8.79 -8.50 -9.05
N PRO A 155 -7.60 -9.07 -9.35
CA PRO A 155 -7.07 -10.25 -8.65
C PRO A 155 -6.79 -10.01 -7.14
N LEU A 156 -7.26 -8.87 -6.62
CA LEU A 156 -7.24 -8.41 -5.24
C LEU A 156 -8.66 -8.27 -4.67
N ASN A 157 -9.62 -9.04 -5.21
CA ASN A 157 -10.96 -9.11 -4.65
C ASN A 157 -10.86 -9.40 -3.14
N GLN A 158 -11.69 -8.73 -2.33
CA GLN A 158 -11.65 -8.83 -0.87
C GLN A 158 -11.80 -10.28 -0.38
N ASN A 159 -12.51 -11.11 -1.16
CA ASN A 159 -12.72 -12.53 -0.91
C ASN A 159 -11.52 -13.44 -1.27
N ASP A 160 -10.54 -12.94 -2.02
CA ASP A 160 -9.32 -13.66 -2.42
C ASP A 160 -8.08 -13.16 -1.65
N MET A 161 -8.25 -12.12 -0.82
CA MET A 161 -7.21 -11.65 0.09
C MET A 161 -7.02 -12.73 1.16
N PRO A 162 -5.77 -13.13 1.49
CA PRO A 162 -5.48 -14.22 2.44
C PRO A 162 -5.82 -13.87 3.91
N TYR A 163 -6.64 -12.85 4.11
CA TYR A 163 -7.14 -12.35 5.39
C TYR A 163 -8.65 -12.55 5.56
N SER A 164 -9.37 -13.08 4.55
CA SER A 164 -10.81 -13.40 4.62
C SER A 164 -11.09 -14.75 5.29
#